data_AF-A0A2I0D187-F1
#
_entry.id   AF-A0A2I0D187-F1
#
_cell.length_a   1.000
_cell.length_b   1.000
_cell.length_c   1.000
_cell.angle_alpha   90.00
_cell.angle_beta   90.00
_cell.angle_gamma   90.00
#
_symmetry.space_group_name_H-M   'P 1'
#
loop_
_entity.id
_entity.type
_entity.pdbx_description
1 polymer ?
#
loop_
_entity_poly.entity_id
_entity_poly.type
_entity_poly.pdbx_seq_one_letter_code
_entity_poly.pdbx_strand_id
1 'polypeptide(L)' 'IAFIIGGDLGLAPAVISQSNLRLSLSRMTFTHPIARLLIIEQIYRAFRILRGEPYHK' A
#
# COMPACT_ATOMS: atom_id res chain seq x y z
N ILE A 1 9.14 -3.79 -8.40
CA ILE A 1 8.60 -3.31 -7.10
C ILE A 1 7.54 -4.29 -6.66
N ALA A 2 7.58 -4.78 -5.42
CA ALA A 2 6.56 -5.66 -4.87
C ALA A 2 5.96 -5.01 -3.60
N PHE A 3 4.62 -5.02 -3.51
CA PHE A 3 3.91 -4.62 -2.29
C PHE A 3 3.49 -5.87 -1.54
N ILE A 4 3.81 -5.92 -0.25
CA ILE A 4 3.51 -7.07 0.61
C ILE A 4 2.43 -6.66 1.60
N ILE A 5 1.30 -7.38 1.61
CA ILE A 5 0.21 -7.20 2.57
C ILE A 5 0.17 -8.47 3.43
N GLY A 6 0.24 -8.28 4.75
CA GLY A 6 0.20 -9.38 5.70
C GLY A 6 -1.15 -10.07 5.79
N GLY A 7 -1.13 -11.23 6.45
CA GLY A 7 -2.32 -11.97 6.87
C GLY A 7 -2.96 -11.33 8.10
N ASP A 8 -3.96 -12.01 8.66
CA ASP A 8 -4.74 -11.61 9.83
C ASP A 8 -3.85 -11.43 11.06
N LEU A 9 -2.80 -12.26 11.16
CA LEU A 9 -1.75 -12.16 12.17
C LEU A 9 -0.60 -11.19 11.81
N GLY A 10 -0.69 -10.52 10.66
CA GLY A 10 0.33 -9.59 10.16
C GLY A 10 1.41 -10.25 9.31
N LEU A 11 2.63 -9.69 9.36
CA LEU A 11 3.80 -10.16 8.60
C LEU A 11 4.84 -10.79 9.53
N ALA A 12 5.48 -11.87 9.06
CA ALA A 12 6.56 -12.48 9.79
C ALA A 12 7.74 -11.49 9.96
N PRO A 13 8.43 -11.47 11.12
CA PRO A 13 9.55 -10.54 11.38
C PRO A 13 10.64 -10.59 10.30
N ALA A 14 10.92 -11.76 9.74
CA ALA A 14 11.89 -11.93 8.66
C ALA A 14 11.51 -11.21 7.36
N VAL A 15 10.20 -11.11 7.05
CA VAL A 15 9.71 -10.34 5.89
C VAL A 15 9.84 -8.85 6.16
N ILE A 16 9.51 -8.44 7.39
CA ILE A 16 9.60 -7.04 7.82
C ILE A 16 11.05 -6.55 7.84
N SER A 17 12.01 -7.38 8.25
CA SER A 17 13.43 -7.03 8.28
C SER A 17 14.06 -6.91 6.89
N GLN A 18 13.56 -7.66 5.91
CA GLN A 18 14.02 -7.61 4.52
C GLN A 18 13.35 -6.49 3.71
N SER A 19 12.30 -5.85 4.23
CA SER A 19 11.57 -4.80 3.51
C SER A 19 12.44 -3.54 3.32
N ASN A 20 12.46 -3.00 2.09
CA ASN A 20 13.17 -1.75 1.80
C ASN A 20 12.43 -0.52 2.35
N LEU A 21 11.11 -0.62 2.51
CA LEU A 21 10.25 0.45 3.01
C LEU A 21 9.07 -0.15 3.79
N ARG A 22 8.81 0.43 4.96
CA ARG A 22 7.57 0.17 5.72
C ARG A 22 6.61 1.32 5.49
N LEU A 23 5.56 1.08 4.72
CA LEU A 23 4.53 2.07 4.40
C LEU A 23 3.28 1.83 5.24
N SER A 24 2.82 2.86 5.95
CA SER A 24 1.53 2.82 6.66
C SER A 24 0.44 3.50 5.81
N LEU A 25 -0.69 2.83 5.64
CA LEU A 25 -1.86 3.41 4.96
C LEU A 25 -2.68 4.33 5.89
N SER A 26 -2.67 4.06 7.19
CA SER A 26 -3.44 4.78 8.22
C SER A 26 -3.03 4.30 9.62
N ARG A 27 -3.54 4.96 10.66
CA ARG A 27 -3.55 4.43 12.04
C ARG A 27 -4.65 3.38 12.28
N MET A 28 -5.59 3.23 11.34
CA MET A 28 -6.67 2.24 11.41
C MET A 28 -6.22 0.86 10.92
N THR A 29 -6.87 -0.20 11.42
CA THR A 29 -6.69 -1.57 10.92
C THR A 29 -7.66 -1.85 9.78
N PHE A 30 -7.14 -2.18 8.60
CA PHE A 30 -7.95 -2.56 7.44
C PHE A 30 -7.93 -4.07 7.21
N THR A 31 -9.03 -4.62 6.70
CA THR A 31 -9.04 -5.99 6.16
C THR A 31 -8.14 -6.07 4.92
N HIS A 32 -7.56 -7.24 4.62
CA HIS A 32 -6.62 -7.36 3.49
C HIS A 32 -7.21 -6.98 2.13
N PRO A 33 -8.48 -7.32 1.81
CA PRO A 33 -9.09 -6.87 0.56
C PRO A 33 -9.15 -5.35 0.45
N ILE A 34 -9.49 -4.66 1.55
CA ILE A 34 -9.56 -3.19 1.58
C ILE A 34 -8.16 -2.57 1.50
N ALA A 35 -7.19 -3.09 2.24
CA ALA A 35 -5.80 -2.63 2.16
C ALA A 35 -5.25 -2.77 0.73
N ARG A 36 -5.56 -3.88 0.04
CA ARG A 36 -5.17 -4.11 -1.35
C ARG A 36 -5.80 -3.09 -2.29
N LEU A 37 -7.11 -2.84 -2.14
CA LEU A 37 -7.83 -1.86 -2.95
C LEU A 37 -7.23 -0.45 -2.79
N LEU A 38 -6.97 -0.04 -1.54
CA LEU A 38 -6.36 1.25 -1.24
C LEU A 38 -4.97 1.38 -1.88
N ILE A 39 -4.11 0.37 -1.77
CA ILE A 39 -2.78 0.41 -2.40
C ILE A 39 -2.89 0.56 -3.92
N ILE A 40 -3.78 -0.17 -4.58
CA ILE A 40 -3.95 -0.09 -6.04
C ILE A 40 -4.43 1.31 -6.45
N GLU A 41 -5.41 1.88 -5.74
CA GLU A 41 -5.89 3.23 -6.02
C GLU A 41 -4.81 4.29 -5.78
N GLN A 42 -4.01 4.17 -4.72
CA GLN A 42 -2.92 5.10 -4.43
C GLN A 42 -1.79 5.00 -5.47
N ILE A 43 -1.48 3.80 -5.98
CA ILE A 43 -0.54 3.64 -7.09
C ILE A 43 -1.09 4.34 -8.34
N TYR A 44 -2.36 4.11 -8.69
CA TYR A 44 -3.00 4.78 -9.83
C TYR A 44 -2.96 6.31 -9.69
N ARG A 45 -3.33 6.83 -8.51
CA ARG A 45 -3.22 8.25 -8.14
C ARG A 45 -1.82 8.79 -8.36
N ALA A 46 -0.79 8.10 -7.86
CA ALA A 46 0.59 8.52 -7.99
C ALA A 46 1.01 8.61 -9.46
N PHE A 47 0.67 7.62 -10.30
CA PHE A 47 0.97 7.66 -11.73
C PHE A 47 0.27 8.81 -12.45
N ARG A 48 -0.99 9.09 -12.13
CA ARG A 48 -1.73 10.21 -12.73
C ARG A 48 -1.08 11.56 -12.39
N ILE A 49 -0.70 11.76 -11.13
CA ILE A 49 0.03 12.95 -10.66
C ILE A 49 1.36 13.09 -11.41
N LEU A 50 2.14 12.01 -11.51
CA LEU A 50 3.44 12.01 -12.19
C LEU A 50 3.34 12.34 -13.69
N ARG A 51 2.20 12.02 -14.32
CA ARG A 51 1.93 12.36 -15.73
C ARG A 51 1.35 13.76 -15.93
N GLY A 52 1.08 14.50 -14.84
CA GLY A 52 0.39 15.79 -14.91
C GLY A 52 -1.07 15.66 -15.38
N GLU A 53 -1.64 14.46 -15.33
CA GLU A 53 -3.02 14.24 -15.72
C GLU A 53 -3.94 14.64 -14.55
N PRO A 54 -5.09 15.30 -14.81
CA PRO A 54 -6.00 15.70 -13.75
C PRO A 54 -6.46 14.46 -12.98
N TYR A 55 -6.15 14.39 -11.69
CA TYR A 55 -6.53 13.30 -10.83
C TYR A 55 -7.20 13.84 -9.58
N HIS A 56 -8.53 13.85 -9.65
CA HIS A 56 -9.43 14.56 -8.74
C HIS A 56 -9.26 16.09 -8.76
N LYS A 57 -10.39 16.77 -8.56
CA LYS A 57 -10.45 18.16 -8.16
C LYS A 57 -10.29 18.24 -6.65
#